data_AF-A0A3A9DZM1-F1
#
_entry.id   AF-A0A3A9DZM1-F1
#
_cell.length_a   1.000
_cell.length_b   1.000
_cell.length_c   1.000
_cell.angle_alpha   90.00
_cell.angle_beta   90.00
_cell.angle_gamma   90.00
#
_symmetry.space_group_name_H-M   'P 1'
#
loop_
_entity.id
_entity.type
_entity.pdbx_description
1 polymer ?
#
loop_
_entity_poly.entity_id
_entity_poly.type
_entity_poly.pdbx_seq_one_letter_code
_entity_poly.pdbx_strand_id
1 'polypeptide(L)' 'VMGYLGYLGISIDKSANGNRGKDLVISTPDSKVKVCIIPTNEELAIARETVALL' A
#
# COMPACT_ATOMS: atom_id res chain seq x y z
N VAL A 1 -2.00 14.22 0.37
CA VAL A 1 -2.49 13.48 -0.81
C VAL A 1 -3.84 12.81 -0.55
N MET A 2 -3.95 11.89 0.42
CA MET A 2 -5.20 11.12 0.64
C MET A 2 -6.46 11.93 0.90
N GLY A 3 -6.36 13.12 1.51
CA GLY A 3 -7.52 13.98 1.80
C GLY A 3 -8.33 14.42 0.57
N TYR A 4 -7.74 14.41 -0.62
CA TYR A 4 -8.46 14.73 -1.87
C TYR A 4 -9.24 13.54 -2.43
N LEU A 5 -9.00 12.31 -1.96
CA LEU A 5 -9.55 11.09 -2.56
C LEU A 5 -10.79 10.56 -1.81
N GLY A 6 -11.29 11.29 -0.81
CA GLY A 6 -12.45 10.85 -0.01
C GLY A 6 -13.72 10.61 -0.84
N TYR A 7 -13.91 11.37 -1.92
CA TYR A 7 -15.06 11.21 -2.83
C TYR A 7 -15.05 9.87 -3.58
N LEU A 8 -13.92 9.16 -3.64
CA LEU A 8 -13.80 7.80 -4.20
C LEU A 8 -14.11 6.71 -3.16
N GLY A 9 -14.47 7.09 -1.92
CA GLY A 9 -14.74 6.16 -0.83
C GLY A 9 -13.48 5.70 -0.08
N ILE A 10 -12.44 6.54 -0.05
CA ILE A 10 -11.21 6.29 0.73
C ILE A 10 -11.33 6.96 2.09
N SER A 11 -11.16 6.18 3.16
CA SER A 11 -10.98 6.65 4.53
C SER A 11 -9.69 6.10 5.12
N ILE A 12 -8.88 6.96 5.76
CA ILE A 12 -7.52 6.64 6.22
C ILE A 12 -7.43 6.66 7.75
N ASP A 13 -6.80 5.63 8.31
CA ASP A 13 -6.34 5.60 9.68
C ASP A 13 -5.01 6.38 9.80
N LYS A 14 -5.08 7.53 10.49
CA LYS A 14 -3.93 8.42 10.68
C LYS A 14 -2.82 7.80 11.53
N SER A 15 -3.17 6.96 12.49
CA SER A 15 -2.20 6.25 13.35
C SER A 15 -1.46 5.20 12.53
N ALA A 16 -2.18 4.38 11.77
CA ALA A 16 -1.59 3.40 10.87
C ALA A 16 -0.67 4.06 9.84
N ASN A 17 -1.13 5.14 9.19
CA ASN A 17 -0.35 5.89 8.19
C ASN A 17 0.93 6.55 8.74
N GLY A 18 1.07 6.72 10.05
CA GLY A 18 2.30 7.21 10.66
C GLY A 18 3.44 6.18 10.73
N ASN A 19 3.13 4.89 10.53
CA ASN A 19 4.11 3.81 10.53
C ASN A 19 4.91 3.75 9.22
N ARG A 20 6.12 3.18 9.26
CA ARG A 20 7.02 3.06 8.11
C ARG A 20 7.69 1.69 8.04
N GLY A 21 8.14 1.31 6.84
CA GLY A 21 9.05 0.17 6.62
C GLY A 21 8.45 -1.23 6.75
N LYS A 22 7.12 -1.36 6.76
CA LYS A 22 6.42 -2.64 6.85
C LYS A 22 5.16 -2.63 5.99
N ASP A 23 4.76 -3.81 5.54
CA ASP A 23 3.47 -4.03 4.89
C ASP A 23 2.35 -3.69 5.86
N LEU A 24 1.54 -2.69 5.49
CA LEU A 24 0.49 -2.19 6.37
C LEU A 24 -0.70 -1.68 5.59
N VAL A 25 -1.90 -2.07 6.01
CA VAL A 25 -3.14 -1.46 5.56
C VAL A 25 -3.37 -0.19 6.37
N ILE A 26 -3.54 0.93 5.68
CA ILE A 26 -3.72 2.26 6.29
C ILE A 26 -5.13 2.82 6.06
N SER A 27 -5.98 2.12 5.31
CA SER A 27 -7.40 2.44 5.23
C SER A 27 -8.16 1.93 6.45
N THR A 28 -9.18 2.66 6.89
CA THR A 28 -10.06 2.20 7.98
C THR A 28 -10.87 0.96 7.54
N PRO A 29 -11.39 0.14 8.47
CA PRO A 29 -12.16 -1.07 8.12
C PRO A 29 -13.44 -0.81 7.32
N ASP A 30 -14.01 0.38 7.46
CA ASP A 30 -15.21 0.86 6.77
C ASP A 30 -14.91 1.55 5.42
N SER A 31 -13.64 1.75 5.09
CA SER A 31 -13.24 2.33 3.80
C SER A 31 -13.64 1.40 2.64
N LYS A 32 -14.33 1.94 1.63
CA LYS A 32 -14.74 1.19 0.43
C LYS A 32 -13.52 0.76 -0.40
N VAL A 33 -12.47 1.57 -0.38
CA VAL A 33 -11.21 1.30 -1.09
C VAL A 33 -10.12 1.00 -0.06
N LYS A 34 -9.41 -0.12 -0.27
CA LYS A 34 -8.28 -0.53 0.56
C LYS A 34 -7.04 0.26 0.16
N VAL A 35 -6.34 0.83 1.14
CA VAL A 35 -5.09 1.57 0.93
C VAL A 35 -3.99 0.94 1.77
N CYS A 36 -2.82 0.71 1.18
CA CYS A 36 -1.71 0.04 1.83
C CYS A 36 -0.36 0.73 1.58
N ILE A 37 0.56 0.54 2.52
CA ILE A 37 1.98 0.78 2.39
C ILE A 37 2.62 -0.57 2.14
N ILE A 38 3.27 -0.73 0.98
CA ILE A 38 4.04 -1.92 0.61
C ILE A 38 5.43 -1.44 0.24
N PRO A 39 6.47 -1.70 1.04
CA PRO A 39 7.84 -1.44 0.66
C PRO A 39 8.19 -2.23 -0.61
N THR A 40 8.80 -1.56 -1.58
CA THR A 40 9.32 -2.22 -2.76
C THR A 40 10.59 -3.00 -2.42
N ASN A 41 10.80 -4.10 -3.14
CA ASN A 41 12.05 -4.85 -3.15
C ASN A 41 12.38 -5.14 -4.62
N GLU A 42 13.14 -4.20 -5.18
CA GLU A 42 13.52 -4.16 -6.59
C GLU A 42 14.37 -5.38 -6.96
N GLU A 43 15.30 -5.80 -6.11
CA GLU A 43 16.15 -6.96 -6.35
C GLU A 43 15.33 -8.24 -6.46
N LEU A 44 14.33 -8.42 -5.59
CA LEU A 44 13.42 -9.57 -5.64
C LEU A 44 12.53 -9.53 -6.89
N ALA A 45 12.04 -8.35 -7.28
CA ALA A 45 11.24 -8.20 -8.49
C ALA A 45 12.04 -8.57 -9.75
N ILE A 46 13.28 -8.08 -9.86
CA ILE A 46 14.19 -8.40 -10.98
C ILE A 46 14.53 -9.89 -11.00
N ALA A 47 14.83 -10.49 -9.85
CA ALA A 47 15.15 -11.91 -9.75
C ALA A 47 13.98 -12.78 -10.21
N ARG A 48 12.74 -12.45 -9.80
CA ARG A 48 11.53 -13.17 -10.25
C ARG A 48 11.31 -13.05 -11.75
N GLU A 49 11.49 -11.86 -12.31
CA GLU A 49 11.37 -11.64 -13.76
C GLU A 49 12.42 -12.44 -14.54
N THR A 50 13.66 -12.47 -14.03
CA THR A 50 14.76 -13.25 -14.63
C THR A 50 14.44 -14.76 -14.62
N VAL A 51 13.92 -15.27 -13.51
CA VAL A 51 13.52 -16.68 -13.39
C VAL A 51 12.35 -17.02 -14.30
N ALA A 52 11.41 -16.10 -14.52
CA ALA A 52 10.25 -16.33 -15.40
C ALA A 52 10.62 -16.49 -16.89
N LEU A 53 11.86 -16.14 -17.28
CA LEU A 53 12.39 -16.32 -18.63
C LEU A 53 13.07 -17.68 -18.87
N LEU A 54 13.23 -18.51 -17.83
CA LEU A 54 13.78 -19.87 -17.90
C LEU A 54 12.68 -20.91 -18.11
#